data_AF-A0A532CEP3-F1
#
_entry.id   AF-A0A532CEP3-F1
#
_cell.length_a   1.000
_cell.length_b   1.000
_cell.length_c   1.000
_cell.angle_alpha   90.00
_cell.angle_beta   90.00
_cell.angle_gamma   90.00
#
_symmetry.space_group_name_H-M   'P 1'
#
loop_
_entity.id
_entity.type
_entity.pdbx_description
1 polymer ?
#
loop_
_entity_poly.entity_id
_entity_poly.type
_entity_poly.pdbx_seq_one_letter_code
_entity_poly.pdbx_strand_id
1 'polypeptide(L)'
;MNTLLSVEARETALAVTFVSGETVCYPWLWLKDNAPSAFHPQTEERTFDLTSVDPSLRPISVRDRGSAVGIVWQNDQAEEEFPSQFFESYRPGRKRDDPADIAPKLWDASVDLETIPRHAAGDILQSDADLVA
;
A
#
# COMPACT_ATOMS: atom_id res chain seq x y z
N MET A 1 -15.65 5.96 1.28
CA MET A 1 -15.98 7.35 0.89
C MET A 1 -15.04 7.71 -0.25
N ASN A 2 -15.52 8.26 -1.37
CA ASN A 2 -14.62 8.63 -2.47
C ASN A 2 -13.71 9.77 -1.99
N THR A 3 -12.40 9.54 -2.01
CA THR A 3 -11.38 10.50 -1.56
C THR A 3 -10.79 11.29 -2.73
N LEU A 4 -11.10 10.90 -3.97
CA LEU A 4 -10.56 11.51 -5.18
C LEU A 4 -11.51 12.59 -5.71
N LEU A 5 -10.95 13.72 -6.10
CA LEU A 5 -11.62 14.81 -6.79
C LEU A 5 -11.50 14.67 -8.31
N SER A 6 -10.31 14.31 -8.80
CA SER A 6 -10.07 14.08 -10.23
C SER A 6 -8.83 13.24 -10.46
N VAL A 7 -8.75 12.66 -11.67
CA VAL A 7 -7.55 11.98 -12.17
C VAL A 7 -7.19 12.50 -13.56
N GLU A 8 -5.89 12.66 -13.80
CA GLU A 8 -5.33 13.17 -15.05
C GLU A 8 -4.15 12.28 -15.46
N ALA A 9 -4.23 11.71 -16.66
CA ALA A 9 -3.09 11.01 -17.23
C ALA A 9 -2.07 12.03 -17.75
N ARG A 10 -0.83 11.95 -17.25
CA ARG A 10 0.31 12.73 -17.73
C ARG A 10 1.30 11.84 -18.48
N GLU A 11 2.33 12.44 -19.04
CA GLU A 11 3.34 11.74 -19.83
C GLU A 11 3.99 10.56 -19.08
N THR A 12 4.27 10.72 -17.78
CA THR A 12 5.03 9.74 -16.98
C THR A 12 4.30 9.22 -15.75
N ALA A 13 3.12 9.75 -15.42
CA ALA A 13 2.39 9.40 -14.21
C ALA A 13 0.88 9.68 -14.32
N LEU A 14 0.10 9.04 -13.44
CA LEU A 14 -1.25 9.46 -13.11
C LEU A 14 -1.16 10.58 -12.06
N ALA A 15 -1.66 11.77 -12.38
CA ALA A 15 -1.90 12.79 -11.37
C ALA A 15 -3.28 12.58 -10.76
N VAL A 16 -3.33 12.38 -9.44
CA VAL A 16 -4.56 12.21 -8.69
C VAL A 16 -4.73 13.39 -7.76
N THR A 17 -5.82 14.12 -7.91
CA THR A 17 -6.19 15.23 -7.03
C THR A 17 -7.19 14.73 -6.01
N PHE A 18 -6.90 14.92 -4.73
CA PHE A 18 -7.74 14.50 -3.62
C PHE A 18 -8.74 15.58 -3.23
N VAL A 19 -9.79 15.20 -2.51
CA VAL A 19 -10.78 16.14 -1.94
C VAL A 19 -10.16 17.17 -0.97
N SER A 20 -8.97 16.88 -0.43
CA SER A 20 -8.17 17.82 0.36
C SER A 20 -7.54 18.94 -0.47
N GLY A 21 -7.58 18.83 -1.80
CA GLY A 21 -6.95 19.76 -2.75
C GLY A 21 -5.50 19.42 -3.12
N GLU A 22 -4.90 18.42 -2.48
CA GLU A 22 -3.56 17.96 -2.82
C GLU A 22 -3.56 17.12 -4.10
N THR A 23 -2.54 17.29 -4.94
CA THR A 23 -2.31 16.45 -6.11
C THR A 23 -1.05 15.61 -5.93
N VAL A 24 -1.16 14.30 -6.11
CA VAL A 24 -0.05 13.35 -6.03
C VAL A 24 0.13 12.65 -7.38
N CYS A 25 1.38 12.52 -7.82
CA CYS A 25 1.73 11.82 -9.05
C CYS A 25 2.15 10.37 -8.77
N TYR A 26 1.51 9.42 -9.47
CA TYR A 26 1.80 8.00 -9.41
C TYR A 26 2.47 7.55 -10.71
N PRO A 27 3.78 7.23 -10.69
CA PRO A 27 4.50 6.82 -11.90
C PRO A 27 3.86 5.60 -12.56
N TRP A 28 3.82 5.56 -13.89
CA TRP A 28 3.10 4.51 -14.61
C TRP A 28 3.62 3.10 -14.32
N LEU A 29 4.93 2.90 -14.36
CA LEU A 29 5.53 1.61 -14.02
C LEU A 29 5.28 1.21 -12.56
N TRP A 30 5.31 2.18 -11.64
CA TRP A 30 5.00 1.92 -10.24
C TRP A 30 3.54 1.48 -10.07
N LEU A 31 2.60 2.13 -10.75
CA LEU A 31 1.19 1.72 -10.72
C LEU A 31 0.99 0.32 -11.29
N LYS A 32 1.61 0.02 -12.44
CA LYS A 32 1.51 -1.31 -13.05
C LYS A 32 2.08 -2.41 -12.15
N ASP A 33 3.22 -2.13 -11.50
CA ASP A 33 3.87 -3.06 -10.57
C ASP A 33 3.09 -3.27 -9.25
N ASN A 34 2.16 -2.37 -8.93
CA ASN A 34 1.33 -2.43 -7.73
C ASN A 34 -0.16 -2.59 -8.06
N ALA A 35 -0.47 -3.01 -9.29
CA ALA A 35 -1.83 -3.34 -9.70
C ALA A 35 -2.33 -4.58 -8.94
N PRO A 36 -3.64 -4.72 -8.68
CA PRO A 36 -4.18 -5.95 -8.08
C PRO A 36 -3.83 -7.22 -8.86
N SER A 37 -3.76 -7.11 -10.19
CA SER A 37 -3.34 -8.19 -11.11
C SER A 37 -1.86 -8.58 -10.98
N ALA A 38 -1.03 -7.75 -10.35
CA ALA A 38 0.39 -8.00 -10.17
C ALA A 38 0.70 -9.02 -9.06
N PHE A 39 -0.32 -9.45 -8.30
CA PHE A 39 -0.19 -10.33 -7.15
C PHE A 39 -0.98 -11.61 -7.33
N HIS A 40 -0.45 -12.72 -6.82
CA HIS A 40 -1.16 -13.99 -6.77
C HIS A 40 -2.37 -13.88 -5.82
N PRO A 41 -3.59 -14.28 -6.23
CA PRO A 41 -4.82 -14.01 -5.48
C PRO A 41 -4.93 -14.73 -4.14
N GLN A 42 -4.08 -15.72 -3.87
CA GLN A 42 -4.09 -16.49 -2.61
C GLN A 42 -2.90 -16.20 -1.71
N THR A 43 -1.71 -16.03 -2.29
CA THR A 43 -0.48 -15.86 -1.51
C THR A 43 -0.10 -14.39 -1.36
N GLU A 44 -0.73 -13.51 -2.15
CA GLU A 44 -0.42 -12.07 -2.22
C GLU A 44 1.04 -11.78 -2.59
N GLU A 45 1.76 -12.79 -3.09
CA GLU A 45 3.10 -12.62 -3.63
C GLU A 45 3.04 -11.96 -5.00
N ARG A 46 4.02 -11.11 -5.29
CA ARG A 46 4.13 -10.45 -6.59
C ARG A 46 4.51 -11.47 -7.66
N THR A 47 3.71 -11.54 -8.72
CA THR A 47 3.89 -12.42 -9.88
C THR A 47 4.19 -11.66 -11.17
N PHE A 48 3.89 -10.36 -11.21
CA PHE A 48 4.25 -9.50 -12.33
C PHE A 48 5.77 -9.26 -12.38
N ASP A 49 6.37 -9.56 -13.53
CA ASP A 49 7.78 -9.30 -13.79
C ASP A 49 7.96 -7.90 -14.39
N LEU A 50 8.26 -6.92 -13.53
CA LEU A 50 8.56 -5.54 -13.93
C LEU A 50 9.75 -5.44 -14.90
N THR A 51 10.70 -6.37 -14.87
CA THR A 51 11.88 -6.32 -15.75
C THR A 51 11.59 -6.79 -17.17
N SER A 52 10.45 -7.48 -17.36
CA SER A 52 9.99 -7.93 -18.68
C SER A 52 9.25 -6.87 -19.48
N VAL A 53 8.86 -5.74 -18.88
CA VAL A 53 8.09 -4.69 -19.54
C VAL A 53 8.95 -3.53 -20.04
N ASP A 54 8.47 -2.87 -21.09
CA ASP A 54 9.08 -1.66 -21.64
C ASP A 54 9.07 -0.54 -20.57
N PRO A 55 10.21 0.10 -20.25
CA PRO A 55 10.23 1.24 -19.32
C PRO A 55 9.38 2.44 -19.75
N SER A 56 9.07 2.52 -21.05
CA SER A 56 8.18 3.50 -21.64
C SER A 56 6.71 3.07 -21.61
N LEU A 57 6.34 1.95 -20.97
CA LEU A 57 4.95 1.49 -20.85
C LEU A 57 4.02 2.60 -20.31
N ARG A 58 2.93 2.87 -21.04
CA ARG A 58 1.89 3.84 -20.67
C ARG A 58 0.50 3.22 -20.75
N PRO A 59 -0.51 3.82 -20.10
CA PRO A 59 -1.90 3.42 -20.33
C PRO A 59 -2.38 3.84 -21.73
N ILE A 60 -3.26 3.02 -22.31
CA ILE A 60 -4.09 3.39 -23.47
C ILE A 60 -5.25 4.28 -23.01
N SER A 61 -5.83 3.98 -21.85
CA SER A 61 -6.94 4.76 -21.31
C SER A 61 -6.94 4.76 -19.79
N VAL A 62 -7.45 5.87 -19.22
CA VAL A 62 -7.70 6.05 -17.80
C VAL A 62 -9.13 6.55 -17.64
N ARG A 63 -9.90 5.92 -16.75
CA ARG A 63 -11.31 6.25 -16.52
C ARG A 63 -11.59 6.40 -15.03
N ASP A 64 -12.08 7.56 -14.63
CA ASP A 64 -12.66 7.75 -13.31
C ASP A 64 -14.03 7.05 -13.25
N ARG A 65 -14.21 6.13 -12.30
CA ARG A 65 -15.45 5.40 -12.03
C ARG A 65 -16.10 5.85 -10.71
N GLY A 66 -15.58 6.87 -10.06
CA GLY A 66 -16.02 7.34 -8.74
C GLY A 66 -15.46 6.51 -7.60
N SER A 67 -15.81 5.22 -7.49
CA SER A 67 -15.26 4.35 -6.43
C SER A 67 -13.87 3.81 -6.74
N ALA A 68 -13.45 3.86 -8.01
CA ALA A 68 -12.20 3.32 -8.53
C ALA A 68 -11.74 4.10 -9.77
N VAL A 69 -10.49 3.86 -10.16
CA VAL A 69 -9.89 4.32 -11.42
C VAL A 69 -9.61 3.09 -12.27
N GLY A 70 -10.24 3.02 -13.44
CA GLY A 70 -9.97 1.98 -14.43
C GLY A 70 -8.80 2.38 -15.33
N ILE A 71 -7.84 1.48 -15.54
CA ILE A 71 -6.68 1.69 -16.40
C ILE A 71 -6.55 0.52 -17.38
N VAL A 72 -6.41 0.83 -18.67
CA VAL A 72 -6.08 -0.15 -19.71
C VAL A 72 -4.66 0.13 -20.19
N TRP A 73 -3.80 -0.90 -20.24
CA TRP A 73 -2.37 -0.75 -20.53
C TRP A 73 -2.04 -1.08 -21.99
N GLN A 74 -0.90 -0.61 -22.50
CA GLN A 74 -0.48 -0.93 -23.87
C GLN A 74 -0.18 -2.41 -24.08
N ASN A 75 0.39 -3.07 -23.05
CA ASN A 75 0.79 -4.48 -23.10
C ASN A 75 -0.33 -5.45 -22.68
N ASP A 76 -1.46 -4.94 -22.18
CA ASP A 76 -2.59 -5.74 -21.72
C ASP A 76 -3.90 -4.97 -21.91
N GLN A 77 -4.82 -5.59 -22.65
CA GLN A 77 -6.11 -4.99 -22.99
C GLN A 77 -7.17 -5.17 -21.89
N ALA A 78 -6.87 -5.96 -20.84
CA ALA A 78 -7.74 -6.04 -19.67
C ALA A 78 -7.73 -4.69 -18.91
N GLU A 79 -8.92 -4.23 -18.48
CA GLU A 79 -9.03 -3.08 -17.60
C GLU A 79 -8.68 -3.49 -16.18
N GLU A 80 -7.67 -2.83 -15.60
CA GLU A 80 -7.33 -2.95 -14.20
C GLU A 80 -8.07 -1.88 -13.39
N GLU A 81 -8.72 -2.29 -12.31
CA GLU A 81 -9.42 -1.39 -11.41
C GLU A 81 -8.60 -1.11 -10.15
N PHE A 82 -8.30 0.17 -9.94
CA PHE A 82 -7.65 0.65 -8.72
C PHE A 82 -8.70 1.29 -7.81
N PRO A 83 -9.01 0.71 -6.63
CA PRO A 83 -9.95 1.34 -5.69
C PRO A 83 -9.49 2.75 -5.32
N SER A 84 -10.42 3.70 -5.18
CA SER A 84 -10.09 5.09 -4.81
C SER A 84 -9.21 5.21 -3.56
N GLN A 85 -9.44 4.34 -2.56
CA GLN A 85 -8.65 4.29 -1.33
C GLN A 85 -7.18 3.84 -1.56
N PHE A 86 -6.88 3.11 -2.63
CA PHE A 86 -5.51 2.72 -2.97
C PHE A 86 -4.60 3.94 -3.08
N PHE A 87 -5.05 4.99 -3.76
CA PHE A 87 -4.23 6.18 -3.95
C PHE A 87 -3.91 6.84 -2.59
N GLU A 88 -4.89 6.97 -1.70
CA GLU A 88 -4.64 7.53 -0.36
C GLU A 88 -3.66 6.68 0.46
N SER A 89 -3.86 5.35 0.46
CA SER A 89 -3.07 4.42 1.26
C SER A 89 -1.64 4.21 0.75
N TYR A 90 -1.38 4.45 -0.54
CA TYR A 90 -0.12 4.12 -1.19
C TYR A 90 0.54 5.31 -1.91
N ARG A 91 0.35 6.53 -1.40
CA ARG A 91 0.98 7.75 -1.93
C ARG A 91 2.51 7.60 -2.07
N PRO A 92 3.07 7.74 -3.28
CA PRO A 92 4.51 7.71 -3.51
C PRO A 92 5.24 8.78 -2.69
N GLY A 93 6.43 8.46 -2.19
CA GLY A 93 7.26 9.37 -1.40
C GLY A 93 6.83 9.54 0.06
N ARG A 94 5.66 9.01 0.47
CA ARG A 94 5.26 8.95 1.87
C ARG A 94 5.79 7.68 2.52
N LYS A 95 6.61 7.81 3.56
CA LYS A 95 7.01 6.67 4.40
C LYS A 95 5.74 6.05 4.98
N ARG A 96 5.60 4.73 4.87
CA ARG A 96 4.54 4.01 5.58
C ARG A 96 4.88 3.95 7.06
N ASP A 97 3.86 3.96 7.89
CA ASP A 97 4.01 3.60 9.29
C ASP A 97 4.59 2.18 9.33
N ASP A 98 5.72 2.04 10.03
CA ASP A 98 6.39 0.77 10.19
C ASP A 98 5.90 0.17 11.52
N PRO A 99 5.11 -0.93 11.50
CA PRO A 99 4.60 -1.54 12.73
C PRO A 99 5.71 -2.01 13.68
N ALA A 100 6.93 -2.19 13.16
CA ALA A 100 8.10 -2.59 13.95
C ALA A 100 8.92 -1.39 14.46
N ASP A 101 8.55 -0.14 14.15
CA ASP A 101 9.16 1.09 14.67
C ASP A 101 8.73 1.34 16.13
N ILE A 102 9.01 0.36 16.98
CA ILE A 102 8.70 0.36 18.41
C ILE A 102 9.92 0.88 19.15
N ALA A 103 9.76 1.98 19.89
CA ALA A 103 10.84 2.56 20.67
C ALA A 103 11.36 1.54 21.72
N PRO A 104 12.65 1.14 21.67
CA PRO A 104 13.17 0.17 22.61
C PRO A 104 13.26 0.78 24.02
N LYS A 105 12.81 0.03 25.03
CA LYS A 105 13.07 0.35 26.43
C LYS A 105 14.41 -0.25 26.85
N LEU A 106 15.43 0.60 26.99
CA LEU A 106 16.76 0.17 27.42
C LEU A 106 16.76 -0.22 28.90
N TRP A 107 17.60 -1.19 29.26
CA TRP A 107 17.76 -1.67 30.62
C TRP A 107 19.21 -2.08 30.88
N ASP A 108 19.60 -2.07 32.15
CA ASP A 108 20.90 -2.54 32.64
C ASP A 108 20.73 -3.27 33.98
N ALA A 109 21.84 -3.55 34.67
CA ALA A 109 21.84 -4.25 35.95
C ALA A 109 21.14 -3.48 37.10
N SER A 110 20.77 -2.21 36.91
CA SER A 110 20.05 -1.40 37.89
C SER A 110 18.53 -1.52 37.82
N VAL A 111 17.99 -2.26 36.85
CA VAL A 111 16.54 -2.42 36.69
C VAL A 111 15.92 -3.16 37.87
N ASP A 112 14.78 -2.67 38.36
CA ASP A 112 13.98 -3.37 39.36
C ASP A 112 13.29 -4.57 38.71
N LEU A 113 13.66 -5.78 39.13
CA LEU A 113 13.15 -7.04 38.56
C LEU A 113 11.65 -7.24 38.78
N GLU A 114 11.03 -6.56 39.75
CA GLU A 114 9.58 -6.58 39.98
C GLU A 114 8.83 -5.74 38.94
N THR A 115 9.52 -4.82 38.25
CA THR A 115 8.92 -3.98 37.20
C THR A 115 9.01 -4.59 35.80
N ILE A 116 9.63 -5.76 35.67
CA ILE A 116 9.72 -6.50 34.40
C ILE A 116 8.34 -7.13 34.11
N PRO A 117 7.72 -6.89 32.93
CA PRO A 117 6.46 -7.52 32.56
C PRO A 117 6.54 -9.05 32.62
N ARG A 118 5.54 -9.68 33.26
CA ARG A 118 5.42 -11.12 33.39
C ARG A 118 3.99 -11.54 33.07
N HIS A 119 3.84 -12.58 32.27
CA HIS A 119 2.55 -13.10 31.83
C HIS A 119 2.52 -14.60 32.10
N ALA A 120 1.37 -15.13 32.51
CA ALA A 120 1.22 -16.56 32.70
C ALA A 120 1.12 -17.26 31.34
N ALA A 121 1.89 -18.34 31.17
CA ALA A 121 1.91 -19.07 29.91
C ALA A 121 0.53 -19.62 29.51
N GLY A 122 -0.30 -19.99 30.49
CA GLY A 122 -1.67 -20.46 30.24
C GLY A 122 -2.56 -19.39 29.60
N ASP A 123 -2.45 -18.15 30.05
CA ASP A 123 -3.25 -17.03 29.57
C ASP A 123 -2.84 -16.65 28.15
N ILE A 124 -1.53 -16.58 27.88
CA ILE A 124 -0.98 -16.32 26.53
C ILE A 124 -1.48 -17.35 25.50
N LEU A 125 -1.54 -18.63 25.87
CA LEU A 125 -1.96 -19.70 24.95
C LEU A 125 -3.46 -19.69 24.63
N GLN A 126 -4.27 -18.95 25.39
CA GLN A 126 -5.73 -18.98 25.27
C GLN A 126 -6.34 -17.66 24.80
N SER A 127 -5.54 -16.59 24.68
CA SER A 127 -6.04 -15.24 24.43
C SER A 127 -5.05 -14.44 23.59
N ASP A 128 -5.47 -14.09 22.36
CA ASP A 128 -4.69 -13.21 21.48
C ASP A 128 -4.45 -11.84 22.12
N ALA A 129 -5.39 -11.37 22.95
CA ALA A 129 -5.24 -10.11 23.68
C ALA A 129 -4.09 -10.19 24.71
N ASP A 130 -3.91 -11.34 25.35
CA ASP A 130 -2.82 -11.56 26.31
C ASP A 130 -1.49 -11.90 25.62
N LEU A 131 -1.54 -12.39 24.37
CA LEU A 131 -0.35 -12.61 23.53
C LEU A 131 0.29 -11.28 23.06
N VAL A 132 -0.53 -10.25 22.83
CA VAL A 132 -0.08 -8.95 22.33
C VAL A 132 0.09 -7.88 23.43
N ALA A 133 -0.21 -8.22 24.69
CA ALA A 133 -0.08 -7.36 25.87
C ALA A 133 1.37 -7.18 26.31
#